data_AF-A0A955VV71-F1
#
_entry.id   AF-A0A955VV71-F1
#
_cell.length_a   1.000
_cell.length_b   1.000
_cell.length_c   1.000
_cell.angle_alpha   90.00
_cell.angle_beta   90.00
_cell.angle_gamma   90.00
#
_symmetry.space_group_name_H-M   'P 1'
#
loop_
_entity.id
_entity.type
_entity.pdbx_description
1 polymer ?
#
loop_
_entity_poly.entity_id
_entity_poly.type
_entity_poly.pdbx_seq_one_letter_code
_entity_poly.pdbx_strand_id
1 'polypeptide(L)'
;MKTSRVRRACALTAALLAPSALVGCGAHDTYVRSEDSALGRVVVYRNGIAYYERKAEAADGKVTLTVPQDKVNDFLKSLTVTEAATGKPVPISYPTAGATVGDQVQMTIQVPASAGRDLQISYITDSPAWKPSYRVVVDDAGEVNVQGWAIVDNTSGEDWEQVRVGVGASSALSFRYDLRS
;
A
#
# COMPACT_ATOMS: atom_id res chain seq x y z
N MET A 1 59.13 9.48 65.81
CA MET A 1 58.59 8.28 66.50
C MET A 1 57.61 7.55 65.57
N LYS A 2 57.37 6.25 65.77
CA LYS A 2 56.23 5.49 65.19
C LYS A 2 54.91 6.12 65.71
N THR A 3 53.71 6.06 65.12
CA THR A 3 52.86 5.00 64.52
C THR A 3 51.72 5.69 63.71
N SER A 4 50.84 5.09 62.88
CA SER A 4 50.58 3.71 62.41
C SER A 4 49.72 3.76 61.11
N ARG A 5 49.14 2.64 60.64
CA ARG A 5 48.28 2.52 59.45
C ARG A 5 46.78 2.65 59.79
N VAL A 6 45.96 3.10 58.83
CA VAL A 6 44.69 2.43 58.46
C VAL A 6 44.53 2.50 56.94
N ARG A 7 44.28 1.35 56.27
CA ARG A 7 43.82 1.29 54.88
C ARG A 7 42.33 0.94 54.90
N ARG A 8 41.47 1.72 54.24
CA ARG A 8 40.10 1.30 53.91
C ARG A 8 40.05 0.89 52.45
N ALA A 9 39.73 -0.38 52.20
CA ALA A 9 39.41 -0.85 50.86
C ALA A 9 37.97 -0.41 50.53
N CYS A 10 37.79 0.32 49.43
CA CYS A 10 36.48 0.63 48.89
C CYS A 10 36.18 -0.39 47.79
N ALA A 11 35.24 -1.30 48.03
CA ALA A 11 34.81 -2.25 47.01
C ALA A 11 33.93 -1.51 45.98
N LEU A 12 34.36 -1.46 44.72
CA LEU A 12 33.49 -1.05 43.62
C LEU A 12 32.55 -2.21 43.28
N THR A 13 31.28 -2.08 43.65
CA THR A 13 30.22 -2.98 43.19
C THR A 13 29.90 -2.67 41.73
N ALA A 14 30.12 -3.64 40.83
CA ALA A 14 29.85 -3.46 39.41
C ALA A 14 28.33 -3.43 39.14
N ALA A 15 27.83 -2.35 38.54
CA ALA A 15 26.48 -2.27 38.01
C ALA A 15 26.48 -2.69 36.53
N LEU A 16 26.02 -3.91 36.23
CA LEU A 16 25.72 -4.30 34.85
C LEU A 16 24.49 -3.53 34.37
N LEU A 17 24.65 -2.61 33.42
CA LEU A 17 23.52 -2.15 32.62
C LEU A 17 23.13 -3.26 31.63
N ALA A 18 21.95 -3.85 31.83
CA ALA A 18 21.32 -4.67 30.81
C ALA A 18 20.86 -3.77 29.65
N PRO A 19 21.19 -4.07 28.39
CA PRO A 19 20.64 -3.33 27.26
C PRO A 19 19.16 -3.67 27.12
N SER A 20 18.27 -2.70 27.37
CA SER A 20 16.85 -2.84 27.05
C SER A 20 16.71 -2.97 25.54
N ALA A 21 16.40 -4.19 25.05
CA ALA A 21 16.11 -4.41 23.65
C ALA A 21 14.86 -3.61 23.26
N LEU A 22 15.06 -2.55 22.47
CA LEU A 22 13.97 -1.83 21.82
C LEU A 22 13.34 -2.77 20.79
N VAL A 23 12.25 -3.42 21.18
CA VAL A 23 11.35 -4.11 20.24
C VAL A 23 10.62 -3.02 19.46
N GLY A 24 11.29 -2.49 18.44
CA GLY A 24 10.66 -1.62 17.45
C GLY A 24 9.63 -2.44 16.68
N CYS A 25 8.38 -1.94 16.60
CA CYS A 25 7.41 -2.49 15.68
C CYS A 25 7.99 -2.42 14.26
N GLY A 26 8.06 -3.55 13.56
CA GLY A 26 8.49 -3.57 12.17
C GLY A 26 7.59 -2.67 11.34
N ALA A 27 8.18 -1.90 10.43
CA ALA A 27 7.41 -1.19 9.42
C ALA A 27 6.80 -2.23 8.48
N HIS A 28 5.49 -2.46 8.61
CA HIS A 28 4.71 -3.33 7.73
C HIS A 28 4.28 -2.53 6.50
N ASP A 29 4.62 -2.99 5.31
CA ASP A 29 4.24 -2.32 4.07
C ASP A 29 2.77 -2.58 3.75
N THR A 30 1.95 -1.53 3.72
CA THR A 30 0.49 -1.63 3.56
C THR A 30 0.02 -1.59 2.09
N TYR A 31 0.92 -1.79 1.12
CA TYR A 31 0.67 -1.46 -0.29
C TYR A 31 1.28 -2.43 -1.28
N VAL A 32 0.72 -2.46 -2.50
CA VAL A 32 1.21 -3.29 -3.61
C VAL A 32 2.39 -2.61 -4.29
N ARG A 33 3.55 -3.27 -4.32
CA ARG A 33 4.75 -2.86 -5.07
C ARG A 33 4.89 -3.61 -6.39
N SER A 34 5.53 -2.98 -7.38
CA SER A 34 5.89 -3.62 -8.65
C SER A 34 7.06 -2.89 -9.31
N GLU A 35 8.03 -3.65 -9.81
CA GLU A 35 9.05 -3.12 -10.73
C GLU A 35 8.57 -3.23 -12.19
N ASP A 36 7.66 -4.17 -12.46
CA ASP A 36 7.10 -4.47 -13.80
C ASP A 36 5.88 -3.60 -14.17
N SER A 37 5.39 -2.72 -13.28
CA SER A 37 4.17 -1.94 -13.53
C SER A 37 4.11 -0.56 -12.85
N ALA A 38 3.79 0.45 -13.65
CA ALA A 38 3.63 1.83 -13.22
C ALA A 38 2.18 2.15 -12.84
N LEU A 39 1.97 2.78 -11.69
CA LEU A 39 0.67 3.27 -11.26
C LEU A 39 0.19 4.41 -12.18
N GLY A 40 -1.06 4.34 -12.68
CA GLY A 40 -1.61 5.31 -13.64
C GLY A 40 -2.91 5.99 -13.19
N ARG A 41 -3.70 5.34 -12.33
CA ARG A 41 -4.91 5.92 -11.75
C ARG A 41 -5.20 5.35 -10.36
N VAL A 42 -5.65 6.22 -9.46
CA VAL A 42 -6.13 5.88 -8.10
C VAL A 42 -7.49 6.54 -7.89
N VAL A 43 -8.47 5.80 -7.39
CA VAL A 43 -9.76 6.36 -6.94
C VAL A 43 -10.01 5.94 -5.50
N VAL A 44 -9.96 6.90 -4.57
CA VAL A 44 -10.16 6.66 -3.13
C VAL A 44 -11.60 6.91 -2.75
N TYR A 45 -12.23 5.99 -2.01
CA TYR A 45 -13.63 6.06 -1.61
C TYR A 45 -13.77 6.37 -0.10
N ARG A 46 -14.86 7.05 0.29
CA ARG A 46 -15.11 7.45 1.69
C ARG A 46 -15.33 6.28 2.68
N ASN A 47 -15.60 5.09 2.16
CA ASN A 47 -15.76 3.85 2.95
C ASN A 47 -14.42 3.17 3.29
N GLY A 48 -13.28 3.72 2.88
CA GLY A 48 -11.95 3.18 3.21
C GLY A 48 -11.42 2.11 2.25
N ILE A 49 -11.88 2.09 0.99
CA ILE A 49 -11.25 1.32 -0.09
C ILE A 49 -10.69 2.28 -1.15
N ALA A 50 -9.67 1.83 -1.87
CA ALA A 50 -9.20 2.50 -3.09
C ALA A 50 -9.11 1.51 -4.25
N TYR A 51 -9.54 1.99 -5.42
CA TYR A 51 -9.30 1.33 -6.71
C TYR A 51 -7.98 1.82 -7.28
N TYR A 52 -7.14 0.88 -7.69
CA TYR A 52 -5.84 1.14 -8.30
C TYR A 52 -5.82 0.58 -9.71
N GLU A 53 -5.14 1.30 -10.60
CA GLU A 53 -4.92 0.91 -11.99
C GLU A 53 -3.45 1.14 -12.34
N ARG A 54 -2.76 0.06 -12.70
CA ARG A 54 -1.36 0.04 -13.12
C ARG A 54 -1.28 -0.32 -14.60
N LYS A 55 -0.32 0.24 -15.32
CA LYS A 55 0.10 -0.24 -16.64
C LYS A 55 1.29 -1.18 -16.45
N ALA A 56 1.27 -2.33 -17.10
CA ALA A 56 2.34 -3.33 -17.02
C ALA A 56 2.73 -3.79 -18.43
N GLU A 57 3.99 -4.13 -18.62
CA GLU A 57 4.45 -4.85 -19.82
C GLU A 57 4.69 -6.32 -19.45
N ALA A 58 3.99 -7.25 -20.11
CA ALA A 58 4.09 -8.67 -19.81
C ALA A 58 5.35 -9.31 -20.45
N ALA A 59 6.52 -9.05 -19.87
CA ALA A 59 7.76 -9.73 -20.23
C ALA A 59 7.59 -11.25 -20.09
N ASP A 60 7.87 -11.99 -21.17
CA ASP A 60 7.66 -13.45 -21.27
C ASP A 60 6.26 -13.95 -20.81
N GLY A 61 5.23 -13.12 -20.98
CA GLY A 61 3.85 -13.42 -20.57
C GLY A 61 3.65 -13.40 -19.05
N LYS A 62 4.50 -12.68 -18.30
CA LYS A 62 4.45 -12.58 -16.84
C LYS A 62 4.49 -11.12 -16.38
N VAL A 63 3.84 -10.85 -15.25
CA VAL A 63 3.96 -9.59 -14.50
C VAL A 63 4.05 -9.93 -13.02
N THR A 64 5.00 -9.33 -12.30
CA THR A 64 5.20 -9.59 -10.86
C THR A 64 4.73 -8.41 -10.02
N LEU A 65 3.93 -8.73 -9.00
CA LEU A 65 3.39 -7.80 -8.02
C LEU A 65 3.74 -8.31 -6.63
N THR A 66 4.27 -7.46 -5.77
CA THR A 66 4.48 -7.78 -4.36
C THR A 66 3.31 -7.22 -3.57
N VAL A 67 2.53 -8.08 -2.94
CA VAL A 67 1.25 -7.76 -2.29
C VAL A 67 1.34 -8.09 -0.80
N PRO A 68 0.93 -7.18 0.11
CA PRO A 68 0.91 -7.46 1.55
C PRO A 68 -0.02 -8.63 1.88
N GLN A 69 0.39 -9.53 2.76
CA GLN A 69 -0.33 -10.75 3.13
C GLN A 69 -1.78 -10.50 3.54
N ASP A 70 -2.05 -9.40 4.25
CA ASP A 70 -3.39 -9.01 4.68
C ASP A 70 -4.27 -8.50 3.52
N LYS A 71 -3.66 -8.01 2.43
CA LYS A 71 -4.35 -7.53 1.21
C LYS A 71 -4.51 -8.58 0.12
N VAL A 72 -3.74 -9.67 0.12
CA VAL A 72 -3.78 -10.72 -0.94
C VAL A 72 -5.20 -11.18 -1.27
N ASN A 73 -6.05 -11.39 -0.26
CA ASN A 73 -7.41 -11.89 -0.46
C ASN A 73 -8.31 -10.86 -1.19
N ASP A 74 -8.24 -9.58 -0.82
CA ASP A 74 -9.05 -8.52 -1.43
C ASP A 74 -8.48 -8.10 -2.80
N PHE A 75 -7.16 -8.15 -2.96
CA PHE A 75 -6.47 -8.06 -4.24
C PHE A 75 -6.96 -9.15 -5.21
N LEU A 76 -6.93 -10.44 -4.83
CA LEU A 76 -7.34 -11.54 -5.71
C LEU A 76 -8.83 -11.51 -6.12
N LYS A 77 -9.74 -11.08 -5.24
CA LYS A 77 -11.18 -10.93 -5.55
C LYS A 77 -11.47 -9.87 -6.60
N SER A 78 -10.63 -8.83 -6.64
CA SER A 78 -10.85 -7.62 -7.45
C SER A 78 -9.92 -7.52 -8.66
N LEU A 79 -8.87 -8.35 -8.70
CA LEU A 79 -7.87 -8.39 -9.75
C LEU A 79 -8.52 -8.60 -11.11
N THR A 80 -8.40 -7.58 -11.95
CA THR A 80 -8.81 -7.59 -13.36
C THR A 80 -7.63 -7.18 -14.21
N VAL A 81 -7.38 -7.94 -15.28
CA VAL A 81 -6.34 -7.62 -16.27
C VAL A 81 -7.01 -7.45 -17.63
N THR A 82 -6.70 -6.35 -18.31
CA THR A 82 -7.19 -6.03 -19.66
C THR A 82 -6.04 -5.65 -20.58
N GLU A 83 -6.24 -5.75 -21.90
CA GLU A 83 -5.34 -5.14 -22.88
C GLU A 83 -5.43 -3.60 -22.78
N ALA A 84 -4.30 -2.91 -22.64
CA ALA A 84 -4.29 -1.46 -22.44
C ALA A 84 -4.85 -0.66 -23.62
N ALA A 85 -4.75 -1.19 -24.85
CA ALA A 85 -5.22 -0.53 -26.06
C ALA A 85 -6.72 -0.77 -26.37
N THR A 86 -7.27 -1.92 -25.97
CA THR A 86 -8.63 -2.34 -26.36
C THR A 86 -9.61 -2.45 -25.19
N GLY A 87 -9.12 -2.47 -23.95
CA GLY A 87 -9.91 -2.68 -22.74
C GLY A 87 -10.49 -4.10 -22.61
N LYS A 88 -10.14 -5.04 -23.51
CA LYS A 88 -10.65 -6.41 -23.48
C LYS A 88 -10.06 -7.19 -22.29
N PRO A 89 -10.87 -7.97 -21.55
CA PRO A 89 -10.37 -8.85 -20.50
C PRO A 89 -9.36 -9.87 -21.03
N VAL A 90 -8.24 -10.00 -20.33
CA VAL A 90 -7.20 -11.00 -20.60
C VAL A 90 -7.40 -12.16 -19.61
N PRO A 91 -7.50 -13.42 -20.06
CA PRO A 91 -7.53 -14.56 -19.16
C PRO A 91 -6.16 -14.67 -18.46
N ILE A 92 -6.18 -14.84 -17.14
CA ILE A 92 -4.96 -14.91 -16.33
C ILE A 92 -4.88 -16.23 -15.56
N SER A 93 -3.66 -16.62 -15.20
CA SER A 93 -3.40 -17.59 -14.14
C SER A 93 -2.38 -17.02 -13.16
N TYR A 94 -2.38 -17.53 -11.93
CA TYR A 94 -1.38 -17.21 -10.92
C TYR A 94 -1.03 -18.52 -10.18
N PRO A 95 0.25 -18.85 -9.99
CA PRO A 95 0.64 -20.05 -9.26
C PRO A 95 0.36 -19.85 -7.77
N THR A 96 -0.21 -20.86 -7.11
CA THR A 96 -0.51 -20.83 -5.67
C THR A 96 0.75 -20.68 -4.81
N ALA A 97 1.90 -21.12 -5.33
CA ALA A 97 3.21 -20.97 -4.68
C ALA A 97 3.85 -19.61 -5.01
N GLY A 98 3.32 -18.53 -4.43
CA GLY A 98 4.00 -17.24 -4.36
C GLY A 98 5.13 -17.25 -3.33
N ALA A 99 6.27 -16.65 -3.64
CA ALA A 99 7.35 -16.50 -2.66
C ALA A 99 6.90 -15.53 -1.56
N THR A 100 6.88 -15.98 -0.31
CA THR A 100 6.57 -15.12 0.85
C THR A 100 7.88 -14.59 1.44
N VAL A 101 7.98 -13.26 1.55
CA VAL A 101 9.14 -12.58 2.15
C VAL A 101 8.62 -11.64 3.23
N GLY A 102 8.85 -12.00 4.50
CA GLY A 102 8.26 -11.28 5.63
C GLY A 102 6.73 -11.36 5.61
N ASP A 103 6.07 -10.21 5.59
CA ASP A 103 4.62 -10.07 5.47
C ASP A 103 4.13 -9.83 4.02
N GLN A 104 5.01 -9.96 3.03
CA GLN A 104 4.69 -9.74 1.61
C GLN A 104 4.61 -11.07 0.85
N VAL A 105 3.72 -11.14 -0.14
CA VAL A 105 3.65 -12.22 -1.13
C VAL A 105 4.07 -11.67 -2.49
N GLN A 106 5.10 -12.27 -3.08
CA GLN A 106 5.40 -12.09 -4.49
C GLN A 106 4.41 -12.93 -5.33
N MET A 107 3.57 -12.24 -6.08
CA MET A 107 2.52 -12.80 -6.94
C MET A 107 2.90 -12.60 -8.40
N THR A 108 3.14 -13.69 -9.12
CA THR A 108 3.35 -13.66 -10.58
C THR A 108 2.03 -13.92 -11.30
N ILE A 109 1.50 -12.90 -11.96
CA ILE A 109 0.39 -13.05 -12.89
C ILE A 109 0.96 -13.55 -14.22
N GLN A 110 0.37 -14.60 -14.77
CA GLN A 110 0.72 -15.17 -16.07
C GLN A 110 -0.43 -14.88 -17.05
N VAL A 111 -0.07 -14.47 -18.26
CA VAL A 111 -0.99 -14.24 -19.38
C VAL A 111 -0.60 -15.11 -20.58
N PRO A 112 -1.54 -15.51 -21.44
CA PRO A 112 -1.22 -16.18 -22.69
C PRO A 112 -0.29 -15.33 -23.56
N ALA A 113 0.59 -15.95 -24.33
CA ALA A 113 1.44 -15.25 -25.31
C ALA A 113 0.64 -14.51 -26.42
N SER A 114 -0.67 -14.77 -26.54
CA SER A 114 -1.59 -14.05 -27.42
C SER A 114 -2.22 -12.80 -26.78
N ALA A 115 -2.09 -12.61 -25.48
CA ALA A 115 -2.44 -11.35 -24.84
C ALA A 115 -1.42 -10.29 -25.27
N GLY A 116 -1.87 -9.06 -25.53
CA GLY A 116 -0.98 -7.96 -25.88
C GLY A 116 0.09 -7.73 -24.81
N ARG A 117 1.27 -7.22 -25.22
CA ARG A 117 2.35 -6.88 -24.28
C ARG A 117 1.90 -5.84 -23.26
N ASP A 118 1.13 -4.85 -23.71
CA ASP A 118 0.67 -3.72 -22.92
C ASP A 118 -0.61 -4.10 -22.16
N LEU A 119 -0.46 -4.31 -20.86
CA LEU A 119 -1.55 -4.69 -19.97
C LEU A 119 -1.97 -3.53 -19.07
N GLN A 120 -3.25 -3.53 -18.73
CA GLN A 120 -3.82 -2.71 -17.69
C GLN A 120 -4.30 -3.63 -16.56
N ILE A 121 -3.66 -3.50 -15.41
CA ILE A 121 -3.95 -4.28 -14.20
C ILE A 121 -4.72 -3.38 -13.25
N SER A 122 -5.86 -3.84 -12.74
CA SER A 122 -6.61 -3.11 -11.73
C SER A 122 -7.11 -4.00 -10.60
N TYR A 123 -7.19 -3.41 -9.41
CA TYR A 123 -7.53 -4.09 -8.16
C TYR A 123 -8.03 -3.09 -7.12
N ILE A 124 -8.58 -3.61 -6.04
CA ILE A 124 -9.10 -2.84 -4.90
C ILE A 124 -8.39 -3.32 -3.63
N THR A 125 -7.94 -2.40 -2.80
CA THR A 125 -7.45 -2.69 -1.43
C THR A 125 -8.03 -1.69 -0.43
N ASP A 126 -7.97 -2.02 0.86
CA ASP A 126 -8.22 -1.05 1.93
C ASP A 126 -7.26 0.15 1.78
N SER A 127 -7.75 1.36 2.04
CA SER A 127 -6.97 2.61 1.98
C SER A 127 -7.63 3.65 2.89
N PRO A 128 -6.91 4.62 3.49
CA PRO A 128 -7.54 5.65 4.29
C PRO A 128 -8.61 6.41 3.51
N ALA A 129 -9.77 6.62 4.14
CA ALA A 129 -10.86 7.39 3.54
C ALA A 129 -10.43 8.85 3.33
N TRP A 130 -10.70 9.37 2.13
CA TRP A 130 -10.44 10.78 1.82
C TRP A 130 -11.36 11.71 2.64
N LYS A 131 -10.84 12.88 3.02
CA LYS A 131 -11.53 13.84 3.90
C LYS A 131 -12.01 15.03 3.07
N PRO A 132 -13.33 15.27 2.94
CA PRO A 132 -13.84 16.50 2.35
C PRO A 132 -13.63 17.68 3.30
N SER A 133 -13.27 18.83 2.75
CA SER A 133 -13.31 20.11 3.46
C SER A 133 -14.03 21.14 2.59
N TYR A 134 -14.82 22.02 3.19
CA TYR A 134 -15.57 23.06 2.50
C TYR A 134 -15.39 24.39 3.23
N ARG A 135 -15.29 25.49 2.48
CA ARG A 135 -15.42 26.85 3.03
C ARG A 135 -16.41 27.65 2.20
N VAL A 136 -17.14 28.53 2.88
CA VAL A 136 -17.95 29.58 2.27
C VAL A 136 -17.16 30.88 2.39
N VAL A 137 -17.06 31.62 1.30
CA VAL A 137 -16.48 32.96 1.22
C VAL A 137 -17.58 33.89 0.77
N VAL A 138 -17.81 34.98 1.49
CA VAL A 138 -18.67 36.07 1.06
C VAL A 138 -17.76 37.26 0.80
N ASP A 139 -17.89 37.89 -0.37
CA ASP A 139 -17.07 39.06 -0.73
C ASP A 139 -17.74 40.38 -0.34
N ASP A 140 -17.03 41.50 -0.57
CA ASP A 140 -17.50 42.85 -0.24
C ASP A 140 -18.71 43.31 -1.09
N ALA A 141 -19.02 42.63 -2.19
CA ALA A 141 -20.22 42.85 -3.00
C ALA A 141 -21.41 41.97 -2.57
N GLY A 142 -21.19 41.03 -1.64
CA GLY A 142 -22.18 40.07 -1.16
C GLY A 142 -22.29 38.79 -1.99
N GLU A 143 -21.34 38.54 -2.91
CA GLU A 143 -21.30 37.30 -3.68
C GLU A 143 -20.87 36.13 -2.79
N VAL A 144 -21.65 35.04 -2.81
CA VAL A 144 -21.40 33.85 -1.97
C VAL A 144 -20.73 32.75 -2.79
N ASN A 145 -19.44 32.52 -2.51
CA ASN A 145 -18.61 31.52 -3.15
C ASN A 145 -18.40 30.30 -2.24
N VAL A 146 -18.74 29.10 -2.73
CA VAL A 146 -18.48 27.83 -2.02
C VAL A 146 -17.28 27.13 -2.66
N GLN A 147 -16.29 26.79 -1.83
CA GLN A 147 -15.05 26.14 -2.27
C GLN A 147 -14.88 24.81 -1.52
N GLY A 148 -14.37 23.79 -2.20
CA GLY A 148 -14.22 22.44 -1.65
C GLY A 148 -12.86 21.83 -1.96
N TRP A 149 -12.34 21.06 -1.01
CA TRP A 149 -11.12 20.27 -1.11
C TRP A 149 -11.41 18.80 -0.83
N ALA A 150 -10.64 17.93 -1.48
CA ALA A 150 -10.50 16.54 -1.11
C ALA A 150 -9.07 16.31 -0.61
N ILE A 151 -8.93 15.95 0.67
CA ILE A 151 -7.64 15.58 1.25
C ILE A 151 -7.52 14.06 1.13
N VAL A 152 -6.48 13.60 0.42
CA VAL A 152 -6.19 12.19 0.17
C VAL A 152 -4.82 11.89 0.78
N ASP A 153 -4.77 10.88 1.65
CA ASP A 153 -3.51 10.40 2.21
C ASP A 153 -2.94 9.33 1.23
N ASN A 154 -1.76 9.56 0.63
CA ASN A 154 -1.12 8.56 -0.23
C ASN A 154 -0.59 7.40 0.64
N THR A 155 -1.21 6.23 0.52
CA THR A 155 -0.76 4.99 1.16
C THR A 155 -0.31 3.92 0.18
N SER A 156 -0.06 4.26 -1.09
CA SER A 156 0.49 3.30 -2.06
C SER A 156 2.02 3.24 -2.07
N GLY A 157 2.68 3.97 -1.17
CA GLY A 157 4.13 3.93 -0.92
C GLY A 157 5.03 4.04 -2.16
N GLU A 158 4.52 4.71 -3.18
CA GLU A 158 5.19 5.14 -4.41
C GLU A 158 4.70 6.56 -4.71
N ASP A 159 5.53 7.37 -5.37
CA ASP A 159 5.19 8.76 -5.66
C ASP A 159 4.12 8.86 -6.74
N TRP A 160 3.12 9.72 -6.52
CA TRP A 160 2.00 9.92 -7.46
C TRP A 160 2.35 10.90 -8.58
N GLU A 161 3.49 10.69 -9.23
CA GLU A 161 3.88 11.45 -10.42
C GLU A 161 3.05 10.99 -11.62
N GLN A 162 2.38 11.94 -12.30
CA GLN A 162 1.53 11.68 -13.49
C GLN A 162 0.32 10.74 -13.25
N VAL A 163 0.02 10.39 -11.98
CA VAL A 163 -1.14 9.56 -11.60
C VAL A 163 -2.44 10.36 -11.66
N ARG A 164 -3.47 9.81 -12.31
CA ARG A 164 -4.83 10.38 -12.25
C ARG A 164 -5.51 10.01 -10.94
N VAL A 165 -5.64 10.97 -10.04
CA VAL A 165 -6.33 10.82 -8.75
C VAL A 165 -7.81 11.20 -8.89
N GLY A 166 -8.70 10.36 -8.36
CA GLY A 166 -10.12 10.64 -8.21
C GLY A 166 -10.61 10.34 -6.79
N VAL A 167 -11.76 10.91 -6.42
CA VAL A 167 -12.40 10.64 -5.13
C VAL A 167 -13.86 10.22 -5.29
N GLY A 168 -14.20 9.10 -4.67
CA GLY A 168 -15.54 8.50 -4.69
C GLY A 168 -16.34 8.86 -3.45
N ALA A 169 -17.51 9.45 -3.64
CA ALA A 169 -18.44 9.78 -2.55
C ALA A 169 -19.40 8.61 -2.21
N SER A 170 -19.61 7.67 -3.12
CA SER A 170 -20.55 6.55 -2.98
C SER A 170 -20.04 5.47 -2.01
N SER A 171 -20.97 4.89 -1.27
CA SER A 171 -20.75 3.72 -0.42
C SER A 171 -20.67 2.46 -1.28
N ALA A 172 -19.48 2.10 -1.76
CA ALA A 172 -19.26 0.78 -2.33
C ALA A 172 -19.42 -0.28 -1.21
N LEU A 173 -20.33 -1.23 -1.40
CA LEU A 173 -20.48 -2.36 -0.49
C LEU A 173 -19.39 -3.39 -0.78
N SER A 174 -18.46 -3.56 0.15
CA SER A 174 -17.44 -4.62 0.10
C SER A 174 -17.82 -5.75 1.04
N PHE A 175 -17.76 -6.99 0.55
CA PHE A 175 -18.03 -8.19 1.34
C PHE A 175 -16.72 -8.97 1.55
N ARG A 176 -16.34 -9.20 2.81
CA ARG A 176 -15.22 -10.09 3.13
C ARG A 176 -15.65 -11.55 3.03
N TYR A 177 -15.17 -12.22 1.98
CA TYR A 177 -15.19 -13.67 1.81
C TYR A 177 -13.75 -14.21 1.93
N ASP A 178 -13.53 -15.43 2.40
CA ASP A 178 -12.20 -16.06 2.35
C ASP A 178 -12.12 -16.98 1.13
N LEU A 179 -11.08 -16.82 0.31
CA LEU A 179 -10.83 -17.64 -0.88
C LEU A 179 -9.72 -18.68 -0.66
N ARG A 180 -9.12 -18.76 0.54
CA ARG A 180 -8.16 -19.81 0.88
C ARG A 180 -8.90 -21.08 1.32
N SER A 181 -8.43 -22.22 0.79
CA SER A 181 -8.77 -23.59 1.22
C SER A 181 -7.52 -24.30 1.70
#